data_AF-A0A9E5P0E0-F1
#
_entry.id   AF-A0A9E5P0E0-F1
#
_cell.length_a   1.000
_cell.length_b   1.000
_cell.length_c   1.000
_cell.angle_alpha   90.00
_cell.angle_beta   90.00
_cell.angle_gamma   90.00
#
_symmetry.space_group_name_H-M   'P 1'
#
loop_
_entity.id
_entity.type
_entity.pdbx_description
1 polymer ?
#
loop_
_entity_poly.entity_id
_entity_poly.type
_entity_poly.pdbx_seq_one_letter_code
_entity_poly.pdbx_strand_id
1 'polypeptide(L)' 'MENRQVGVISKVSGPAVVARNMLGAKMYDMVKVGKIGLVGEIVRLDKDAATIQVYEDTSGLGIGDE' A
#
# COMPACT_ATOMS: atom_id res chain seq x y z
N MET A 1 -18.63 9.54 7.49
CA MET A 1 -17.72 8.43 7.12
C MET A 1 -16.49 9.11 6.54
N GLU A 2 -15.33 8.98 7.17
CA GLU A 2 -14.11 9.64 6.68
C GLU A 2 -13.83 9.18 5.24
N ASN A 3 -13.65 10.12 4.32
CA ASN A 3 -13.11 9.84 3.00
C ASN A 3 -11.68 9.30 3.21
N ARG A 4 -11.52 7.98 3.20
CA ARG A 4 -10.20 7.36 3.21
C ARG A 4 -9.58 7.60 1.83
N GLN A 5 -8.47 8.32 1.82
CA GLN A 5 -7.63 8.51 0.64
C GLN A 5 -7.21 7.12 0.12
N VAL A 6 -7.46 6.83 -1.16
CA VAL A 6 -7.06 5.58 -1.80
C VAL A 6 -5.68 5.76 -2.42
N GLY A 7 -4.75 4.90 -2.03
CA GLY A 7 -3.40 4.86 -2.58
C GLY A 7 -3.37 4.19 -3.95
N VAL A 8 -2.28 4.39 -4.69
CA VAL A 8 -2.07 3.70 -5.97
C VAL A 8 -0.68 3.07 -5.99
N ILE A 9 -0.62 1.76 -6.25
CA ILE A 9 0.62 1.00 -6.33
C ILE A 9 1.50 1.57 -7.45
N SER A 10 2.69 2.00 -7.07
CA SER A 10 3.72 2.55 -7.96
C SER A 10 4.92 1.63 -8.16
N LYS A 11 5.12 0.67 -7.23
CA LYS A 11 6.18 -0.34 -7.30
C LYS A 11 5.80 -1.58 -6.50
N VAL A 12 6.19 -2.75 -7.01
CA VAL A 12 6.13 -4.03 -6.29
C VAL A 12 7.55 -4.63 -6.30
N SER A 13 8.04 -5.11 -5.16
CA SER A 13 9.40 -5.66 -5.02
C SER A 13 9.39 -6.79 -3.99
N GLY A 14 8.97 -7.97 -4.44
CA GLY A 14 8.64 -9.08 -3.52
C GLY A 14 7.57 -8.62 -2.54
N PRO A 15 7.71 -8.87 -1.23
CA PRO A 15 6.69 -8.52 -0.24
C PRO A 15 6.60 -7.02 0.07
N ALA A 16 7.49 -6.18 -0.48
CA ALA A 16 7.46 -4.74 -0.29
C ALA A 16 6.76 -4.05 -1.47
N VAL A 17 5.71 -3.28 -1.17
CA VAL A 17 4.92 -2.51 -2.13
C VAL A 17 5.05 -1.03 -1.83
N VAL A 18 5.15 -0.19 -2.86
CA VAL A 18 5.16 1.28 -2.69
C VAL A 18 3.91 1.87 -3.31
N ALA A 19 3.08 2.53 -2.52
CA ALA A 19 1.89 3.24 -2.98
C ALA A 19 2.10 4.76 -2.92
N ARG A 20 1.59 5.47 -3.92
CA ARG A 20 1.49 6.95 -3.96
C ARG A 20 0.11 7.39 -3.52
N ASN A 21 -0.09 8.69 -3.34
CA ASN A 21 -1.34 9.27 -2.84
C ASN A 21 -1.69 8.81 -1.42
N MET A 22 -0.67 8.62 -0.58
CA MET A 22 -0.78 8.11 0.79
C MET A 22 -0.74 9.22 1.84
N LEU A 23 -1.07 10.46 1.47
CA LEU A 23 -1.15 11.57 2.42
C LEU A 23 -2.18 11.26 3.51
N GLY A 24 -1.77 11.40 4.77
CA GLY A 24 -2.60 11.09 5.94
C GLY A 24 -2.49 9.64 6.42
N ALA A 25 -1.80 8.77 5.69
CA ALA A 25 -1.45 7.43 6.17
C ALA A 25 -0.46 7.51 7.34
N LYS A 26 -0.56 6.56 8.28
CA LYS A 26 0.33 6.53 9.46
C LYS A 26 1.21 5.29 9.43
N MET A 27 2.38 5.43 10.05
CA MET A 27 3.24 4.30 10.34
C MET A 27 2.47 3.26 11.16
N TYR A 28 2.67 1.99 10.83
CA TYR A 28 2.03 0.82 11.46
C TYR A 28 0.52 0.69 11.20
N ASP A 29 -0.05 1.51 10.30
CA ASP A 29 -1.42 1.29 9.86
C ASP A 29 -1.52 -0.01 9.05
N MET A 30 -2.53 -0.80 9.37
CA MET A 30 -2.92 -1.97 8.60
C MET A 30 -3.75 -1.54 7.39
N VAL A 31 -3.36 -2.01 6.21
CA VAL A 31 -3.98 -1.65 4.93
C VAL A 31 -4.32 -2.89 4.11
N LYS A 32 -5.22 -2.70 3.15
CA LYS A 32 -5.48 -3.68 2.08
C LYS A 32 -4.79 -3.21 0.81
N VAL A 33 -4.18 -4.13 0.08
CA VAL A 33 -3.37 -3.82 -1.10
C VAL A 33 -3.92 -4.55 -2.33
N GLY A 34 -4.22 -3.78 -3.36
CA GLY A 34 -4.70 -4.27 -4.64
C GLY A 34 -6.14 -4.77 -4.60
N LYS A 35 -6.65 -5.12 -5.78
CA LYS A 35 -8.04 -5.59 -5.96
C LYS A 35 -8.38 -6.86 -5.17
N ILE A 36 -7.37 -7.70 -4.93
CA ILE A 36 -7.49 -8.94 -4.16
C ILE A 36 -7.46 -8.68 -2.64
N GLY A 37 -7.11 -7.46 -2.21
CA GLY A 37 -7.22 -7.02 -0.83
C GLY A 37 -6.21 -7.65 0.11
N LEU A 38 -4.97 -7.86 -0.36
CA LEU A 38 -3.91 -8.47 0.46
C LEU A 38 -3.65 -7.63 1.70
N VAL A 39 -3.37 -8.29 2.81
CA VAL A 39 -3.12 -7.59 4.08
C VAL A 39 -1.66 -7.16 4.16
N GLY A 40 -1.45 -5.89 4.49
CA GLY A 40 -0.12 -5.34 4.74
C GLY A 40 -0.09 -4.25 5.80
N GLU A 41 1.13 -3.84 6.14
CA GLU A 41 1.42 -2.84 7.16
C GLU A 41 2.30 -1.73 6.58
N ILE A 42 2.00 -0.47 6.91
CA ILE A 42 2.85 0.67 6.53
C ILE A 42 4.11 0.68 7.38
N VAL A 43 5.26 0.43 6.74
CA VAL A 43 6.58 0.35 7.39
C VAL A 43 7.50 1.53 7.06
N ARG A 44 7.09 2.40 6.13
CA ARG A 44 7.78 3.66 5.82
C ARG A 44 6.82 4.66 5.21
N LEU A 45 6.99 5.93 5.56
CA LEU A 45 6.36 7.07 4.89
C LEU A 45 7.43 7.95 4.28
N ASP A 46 7.23 8.39 3.04
CA ASP A 46 8.07 9.36 2.33
C ASP A 46 7.17 10.30 1.53
N LYS A 47 7.01 11.54 2.02
CA LYS A 47 6.16 12.58 1.42
C LYS A 47 4.74 12.08 1.15
N ASP A 48 4.40 11.84 -0.12
CA ASP A 48 3.10 11.39 -0.61
C ASP A 48 3.02 9.87 -0.84
N ALA A 49 4.08 9.14 -0.50
CA ALA A 49 4.19 7.71 -0.70
C ALA A 49 4.35 6.94 0.63
N ALA A 50 3.87 5.70 0.62
CA ALA A 50 4.05 4.75 1.70
C ALA A 50 4.68 3.47 1.17
N THR A 51 5.61 2.89 1.93
CA THR A 51 6.04 1.51 1.74
C THR A 51 5.22 0.60 2.64
N ILE A 52 4.61 -0.41 2.04
CA ILE A 52 3.73 -1.37 2.67
C ILE A 52 4.44 -2.72 2.62
N GLN A 53 4.59 -3.37 3.77
CA GLN A 53 5.02 -4.75 3.84
C GLN A 53 3.79 -5.63 3.80
N VAL A 54 3.67 -6.45 2.76
CA VAL A 54 2.56 -7.38 2.57
C VAL A 54 2.93 -8.72 3.22
N TYR A 55 2.00 -9.32 3.96
CA TYR A 55 2.24 -10.60 4.64
C TYR A 55 1.98 -11.81 3.74
N GLU A 56 1.26 -11.60 2.64
CA GLU A 56 0.85 -12.61 1.66
C GLU A 56 1.69 -12.52 0.38
N ASP A 57 1.57 -13.52 -0.50
CA ASP A 57 2.22 -13.52 -1.80
C ASP A 57 1.68 -12.36 -2.67
N THR A 58 2.59 -11.50 -3.12
CA THR A 58 2.29 -10.34 -3.96
C THR A 58 2.12 -10.69 -5.45
N SER A 59 2.18 -11.97 -5.80
CA SER A 59 1.94 -12.45 -7.16
C SER A 59 0.54 -12.02 -7.63
N GLY A 60 0.49 -11.27 -8.73
CA GLY A 60 -0.75 -10.74 -9.28
C GLY A 60 -1.05 -9.29 -8.91
N LEU A 61 -0.26 -8.65 -8.04
CA LEU A 61 -0.33 -7.20 -7.86
C LEU A 61 0.27 -6.47 -9.07
N GLY A 62 -0.48 -5.52 -9.62
CA GLY A 62 -0.04 -4.66 -10.72
C GLY A 62 0.30 -3.24 -10.27
N ILE A 63 1.18 -2.59 -11.02
CA ILE A 63 1.33 -1.13 -10.94
C ILE A 63 0.00 -0.49 -11.38
N GLY A 64 -0.51 0.45 -10.60
CA GLY A 64 -1.79 1.12 -10.84
C GLY A 64 -2.97 0.51 -10.09
N ASP A 65 -2.80 -0.61 -9.39
CA ASP A 65 -3.83 -1.13 -8.49
C ASP A 65 -3.96 -0.25 -7.23
N GLU A 66 -5.12 -0.33 -6.58
CA GLU A 66 -5.51 0.45 -5.38
C GLU A 66 -5.41 -0.38 -4.10
#